data_AF-A0A7S3D4K6-F1
#
_entry.id   AF-A0A7S3D4K6-F1
#
_cell.length_a   1.000
_cell.length_b   1.000
_cell.length_c   1.000
_cell.angle_alpha   90.00
_cell.angle_beta   90.00
_cell.angle_gamma   90.00
#
_symmetry.space_group_name_H-M   'P 1'
#
loop_
_entity.id
_entity.type
_entity.pdbx_description
1 polymer ?
#
loop_
_entity_poly.entity_id
_entity_poly.type
_entity_poly.pdbx_seq_one_letter_code
_entity_poly.pdbx_strand_id
1 'polypeptide(L)'
;KKGENGRSKRKRGEREGEEGKSVEKQQSSAVPPRPSRLFLADALLKKLEGIVFDIVRLDAKKSSCFTRSYGSYFKGTGSVVSHAGEEELKDLGVRCDGGKVIDTMDLSTAQLKRLRMRLFSPEEAALLHGFPTPTSIRFPDSMKHSQRYKLIGNSLNVVVVKTLLDHLLV
;
A
#
# COMPACT_ATOMS: atom_id res chain seq x y z
N LYS A 1 -9.57 -27.29 -59.35
CA LYS A 1 -9.39 -28.62 -58.72
C LYS A 1 -7.92 -29.01 -58.90
N LYS A 2 -7.12 -28.93 -57.83
CA LYS A 2 -5.68 -29.24 -57.83
C LYS A 2 -5.46 -30.47 -56.93
N GLY A 3 -4.65 -31.41 -57.42
CA GLY A 3 -3.62 -32.13 -56.65
C GLY A 3 -4.06 -33.35 -55.87
N GLU A 4 -3.76 -34.53 -56.42
CA GLU A 4 -3.91 -35.87 -55.85
C GLU A 4 -2.95 -36.20 -54.69
N ASN A 5 -3.37 -37.20 -53.93
CA ASN A 5 -2.74 -37.88 -52.80
C ASN A 5 -1.39 -38.54 -53.11
N GLY A 6 -0.46 -38.45 -52.15
CA GLY A 6 0.71 -39.31 -52.02
C GLY A 6 0.83 -39.86 -50.60
N ARG A 7 0.63 -41.17 -50.45
CA ARG A 7 0.69 -41.94 -49.19
C ARG A 7 2.06 -42.60 -49.05
N SER A 8 2.78 -42.44 -47.93
CA SER A 8 3.86 -43.38 -47.56
C SER A 8 4.25 -43.38 -46.07
N LYS A 9 4.01 -44.55 -45.45
CA LYS A 9 4.84 -45.34 -44.50
C LYS A 9 5.34 -44.75 -43.15
N ARG A 10 4.72 -45.31 -42.08
CA ARG A 10 5.29 -46.09 -40.93
C ARG A 10 6.62 -45.64 -40.28
N LYS A 11 6.59 -45.44 -38.95
CA LYS A 11 7.37 -46.28 -38.00
C LYS A 11 6.87 -46.15 -36.56
N ARG A 12 6.96 -47.29 -35.88
CA ARG A 12 6.51 -47.66 -34.54
C ARG A 12 7.65 -47.44 -33.55
N GLY A 13 7.36 -46.95 -32.34
CA GLY A 13 8.29 -46.90 -31.21
C GLY A 13 7.47 -47.01 -29.91
N GLU A 14 7.75 -48.06 -29.15
CA GLU A 14 7.11 -48.45 -27.89
C GLU A 14 7.90 -47.93 -26.67
N ARG A 15 7.24 -48.03 -25.49
CA ARG A 15 7.74 -48.10 -24.09
C ARG A 15 7.69 -46.79 -23.26
N GLU A 16 6.80 -46.75 -22.24
CA GLU A 16 7.05 -47.04 -20.79
C GLU A 16 7.87 -45.88 -20.17
N GLY A 17 7.45 -45.13 -19.15
CA GLY A 17 6.79 -45.48 -17.89
C GLY A 17 7.82 -45.25 -16.76
N GLU A 18 7.68 -44.20 -15.95
CA GLU A 18 8.27 -44.00 -14.60
C GLU A 18 7.89 -42.58 -14.11
N GLU A 19 6.99 -42.48 -13.13
CA GLU A 19 7.25 -42.39 -11.68
C GLU A 19 7.72 -41.00 -11.19
N GLY A 20 7.04 -40.55 -10.14
CA GLY A 20 7.10 -39.20 -9.64
C GLY A 20 8.42 -38.85 -8.95
N LYS A 21 8.72 -37.55 -8.96
CA LYS A 21 9.58 -36.94 -7.96
C LYS A 21 8.88 -35.73 -7.36
N SER A 22 8.55 -35.92 -6.10
CA SER A 22 8.28 -34.95 -5.04
C SER A 22 8.94 -33.59 -5.30
N VAL A 23 8.15 -32.54 -5.42
CA VAL A 23 8.64 -31.17 -5.28
C VAL A 23 8.39 -30.73 -3.85
N GLU A 24 9.49 -30.59 -3.12
CA GLU A 24 9.57 -30.14 -1.75
C GLU A 24 8.80 -28.84 -1.51
N LYS A 25 8.11 -28.87 -0.38
CA LYS A 25 7.35 -27.81 0.25
C LYS A 25 8.31 -26.69 0.67
N GLN A 26 8.52 -25.70 -0.20
CA GLN A 26 9.25 -24.49 0.21
C GLN A 26 8.38 -23.60 1.10
N GLN A 27 8.75 -23.66 2.38
CA GLN A 27 8.44 -22.77 3.49
C GLN A 27 8.07 -21.34 3.08
N SER A 28 6.84 -20.95 3.41
CA SER A 28 6.36 -19.57 3.35
C SER A 28 7.07 -18.73 4.42
N SER A 29 8.19 -18.12 4.07
CA SER A 29 8.70 -16.99 4.85
C SER A 29 7.81 -15.78 4.58
N ALA A 30 7.37 -15.12 5.66
CA ALA A 30 6.56 -13.92 5.60
C ALA A 30 7.40 -12.79 4.99
N VAL A 31 7.33 -12.64 3.67
CA VAL A 31 7.91 -11.49 2.98
C VAL A 31 7.00 -10.29 3.27
N PRO A 32 7.44 -9.26 4.03
CA PRO A 32 6.67 -8.04 4.14
C PRO A 32 6.46 -7.44 2.74
N PRO A 33 5.29 -6.86 2.44
CA PRO A 33 4.98 -6.38 1.10
C PRO A 33 6.03 -5.37 0.64
N ARG A 34 6.52 -5.54 -0.59
CA ARG A 34 7.61 -4.73 -1.14
C ARG A 34 7.22 -3.23 -1.09
N PRO A 35 8.03 -2.35 -0.49
CA PRO A 35 7.73 -0.93 -0.27
C PRO A 35 7.40 -0.12 -1.54
N SER A 36 7.79 -0.61 -2.72
CA SER A 36 7.80 0.16 -3.97
C SER A 36 6.41 0.55 -4.51
N ARG A 37 5.33 -0.14 -4.11
CA ARG A 37 3.98 0.15 -4.65
C ARG A 37 3.22 1.27 -3.93
N LEU A 38 3.71 1.74 -2.78
CA LEU A 38 3.04 2.76 -1.99
C LEU A 38 3.62 4.16 -2.20
N PHE A 39 4.85 4.27 -2.72
CA PHE A 39 5.46 5.55 -3.06
C PHE A 39 4.70 6.24 -4.18
N LEU A 40 4.55 7.55 -4.06
CA LEU A 40 3.85 8.35 -5.04
C LEU A 40 4.69 8.47 -6.30
N ALA A 41 4.13 8.06 -7.44
CA ALA A 41 4.80 8.14 -8.73
C ALA A 41 4.93 9.60 -9.21
N ASP A 42 5.96 9.88 -10.01
CA ASP A 42 6.23 11.22 -10.57
C ASP A 42 5.03 11.86 -11.27
N ALA A 43 4.29 11.07 -12.05
CA ALA A 43 3.10 11.53 -12.76
C ALA A 43 1.98 11.99 -11.81
N LEU A 44 1.93 11.42 -10.60
CA LEU A 44 0.99 11.81 -9.56
C LEU A 44 1.49 13.04 -8.80
N LEU A 45 2.79 13.11 -8.48
CA LEU A 45 3.38 14.30 -7.84
C LEU A 45 3.14 15.58 -8.64
N LYS A 46 3.23 15.49 -9.98
CA LYS A 46 2.87 16.62 -10.87
C LYS A 46 1.41 17.07 -10.72
N LYS A 47 0.49 16.15 -10.46
CA LYS A 47 -0.92 16.47 -10.22
C LYS A 47 -1.16 17.03 -8.82
N LEU A 48 -0.24 16.80 -7.89
CA LEU A 48 -0.32 17.25 -6.50
C LEU A 48 0.36 18.61 -6.27
N GLU A 49 1.12 19.12 -7.23
CA GLU A 49 1.68 20.47 -7.21
C GLU A 49 0.56 21.51 -7.02
N GLY A 50 0.72 22.40 -6.04
CA GLY A 50 -0.29 23.39 -5.65
C GLY A 50 -1.52 22.82 -4.92
N ILE A 51 -1.57 21.52 -4.63
CA ILE A 51 -2.67 20.89 -3.87
C ILE A 51 -2.30 20.81 -2.39
N VAL A 52 -3.23 21.22 -1.53
CA VAL A 52 -3.12 21.03 -0.08
C VAL A 52 -3.58 19.63 0.30
N PHE A 53 -2.67 18.85 0.86
CA PHE A 53 -2.92 17.56 1.50
C PHE A 53 -1.96 17.38 2.68
N ASP A 54 -2.30 16.45 3.56
CA ASP A 54 -1.61 16.30 4.85
C ASP A 54 -0.37 15.40 4.69
N ILE A 55 0.80 15.90 5.06
CA ILE A 55 2.08 15.18 4.98
C ILE A 55 2.65 15.05 6.39
N VAL A 56 2.98 13.83 6.79
CA VAL A 56 3.54 13.52 8.11
C VAL A 56 4.86 12.78 7.98
N ARG A 57 5.74 12.95 8.96
CA ARG A 57 6.98 12.20 9.13
C ARG A 57 6.73 10.90 9.91
N LEU A 58 7.71 10.01 9.92
CA LEU A 58 7.66 8.73 10.64
C LEU A 58 7.57 8.87 12.17
N ASP A 59 8.05 9.99 12.72
CA ASP A 59 8.04 10.30 14.15
C ASP A 59 6.78 11.08 14.59
N ALA A 60 5.91 11.44 13.65
CA ALA A 60 4.66 12.12 13.94
C ALA A 60 3.79 11.31 14.92
N LYS A 61 3.16 12.02 15.86
CA LYS A 61 2.26 11.41 16.86
C LYS A 61 0.79 11.52 16.49
N LYS A 62 0.49 12.14 15.35
CA LYS A 62 -0.85 12.40 14.85
C LYS A 62 -0.89 12.20 13.35
N SER A 63 -2.02 11.73 12.85
CA SER A 63 -2.35 11.68 11.43
C SER A 63 -3.78 12.18 11.23
N SER A 64 -4.11 12.59 10.02
CA SER A 64 -5.48 12.83 9.58
C SER A 64 -6.28 11.52 9.53
N CYS A 65 -7.60 11.63 9.66
CA CYS A 65 -8.51 10.49 9.55
C CYS A 65 -8.45 9.87 8.15
N PHE A 66 -8.37 8.54 8.07
CA PHE A 66 -8.42 7.81 6.81
C PHE A 66 -9.87 7.61 6.38
N THR A 67 -10.21 8.06 5.18
CA THR A 67 -11.57 7.90 4.63
C THR A 67 -11.61 6.79 3.59
N ARG A 68 -12.83 6.39 3.20
CA ARG A 68 -13.10 5.45 2.11
C ARG A 68 -12.32 5.76 0.82
N SER A 69 -12.03 7.03 0.57
CA SER A 69 -11.40 7.54 -0.65
C SER A 69 -9.88 7.64 -0.57
N TYR A 70 -9.26 7.22 0.53
CA TYR A 70 -7.81 7.27 0.73
C TYR A 70 -7.06 6.52 -0.38
N GLY A 71 -5.95 7.11 -0.84
CA GLY A 71 -5.14 6.63 -1.96
C GLY A 71 -5.74 6.85 -3.36
N SER A 72 -7.03 7.19 -3.46
CA SER A 72 -7.67 7.62 -4.72
C SER A 72 -7.75 9.14 -4.83
N TYR A 73 -7.93 9.81 -3.69
CA TYR A 73 -7.92 11.26 -3.53
C TYR A 73 -6.98 11.62 -2.38
N PHE A 74 -6.35 12.79 -2.43
CA PHE A 74 -5.36 13.23 -1.42
C PHE A 74 -5.90 14.30 -0.49
N LYS A 75 -6.70 15.23 -1.01
CA LYS A 75 -7.28 16.29 -0.19
C LYS A 75 -8.32 15.70 0.78
N GLY A 76 -8.07 15.84 2.08
CA GLY A 76 -9.05 15.50 3.13
C GLY A 76 -9.36 14.02 3.30
N THR A 77 -8.51 13.11 2.81
CA THR A 77 -8.76 11.66 2.87
C THR A 77 -7.83 10.89 3.81
N GLY A 78 -6.80 11.55 4.32
CA GLY A 78 -5.78 10.95 5.20
C GLY A 78 -4.40 11.54 4.91
N SER A 79 -3.47 11.32 5.83
CA SER A 79 -2.09 11.77 5.67
C SER A 79 -1.30 10.89 4.71
N VAL A 80 -0.22 11.42 4.14
CA VAL A 80 0.84 10.64 3.49
C VAL A 80 2.12 10.72 4.30
N VAL A 81 2.96 9.69 4.21
CA VAL A 81 4.22 9.62 4.96
C VAL A 81 5.36 10.14 4.10
N SER A 82 6.10 11.13 4.57
CA SER A 82 7.37 11.56 4.00
C SER A 82 8.52 10.76 4.60
N HIS A 83 9.47 10.37 3.74
CA HIS A 83 10.72 9.72 4.13
C HIS A 83 11.92 10.68 4.05
N ALA A 84 11.67 11.98 3.81
CA ALA A 84 12.73 12.97 3.79
C ALA A 84 13.32 13.18 5.19
N GLY A 85 14.65 13.34 5.22
CA GLY A 85 15.37 13.67 6.44
C GLY A 85 15.18 15.13 6.85
N GLU A 86 15.51 15.47 8.09
CA GLU A 86 15.34 16.85 8.59
C GLU A 86 16.13 17.88 7.79
N GLU A 87 17.37 17.56 7.42
CA GLU A 87 18.21 18.45 6.60
C GLU A 87 17.59 18.66 5.20
N GLU A 88 17.04 17.61 4.58
CA GLU A 88 16.35 17.74 3.29
C GLU A 88 15.11 18.64 3.39
N LEU A 89 14.38 18.55 4.49
CA LEU A 89 13.20 19.38 4.75
C LEU A 89 13.59 20.85 4.95
N LYS A 90 14.69 21.12 5.68
CA LYS A 90 15.26 22.46 5.83
C LYS A 90 15.71 23.05 4.49
N ASP A 91 16.42 22.27 3.67
CA ASP A 91 16.86 22.67 2.33
C ASP A 91 15.68 23.00 1.39
N LEU A 92 14.55 22.35 1.59
CA LEU A 92 13.32 22.60 0.85
C LEU A 92 12.56 23.85 1.34
N GLY A 93 12.97 24.43 2.47
CA GLY A 93 12.31 25.58 3.09
C GLY A 93 10.96 25.23 3.74
N VAL A 94 10.69 23.94 3.99
CA VAL A 94 9.46 23.51 4.67
C VAL A 94 9.66 23.42 6.17
N ARG A 95 8.62 23.73 6.95
CA ARG A 95 8.66 23.61 8.40
C ARG A 95 8.08 22.28 8.86
N CYS A 96 8.43 21.90 10.09
CA CYS A 96 7.86 20.74 10.77
C CYS A 96 7.23 21.17 12.10
N ASP A 97 6.00 20.73 12.36
CA ASP A 97 5.32 20.92 13.66
C ASP A 97 4.75 19.57 14.13
N GLY A 98 5.22 19.05 15.26
CA GLY A 98 4.77 17.78 15.81
C GLY A 98 4.93 16.57 14.86
N GLY A 99 5.90 16.64 13.94
CA GLY A 99 6.13 15.66 12.88
C GLY A 99 5.30 15.87 11.60
N LYS A 100 4.42 16.87 11.55
CA LYS A 100 3.71 17.28 10.33
C LYS A 100 4.58 18.21 9.49
N VAL A 101 4.66 17.96 8.19
CA VAL A 101 5.36 18.83 7.22
C VAL A 101 4.37 19.88 6.73
N ILE A 102 4.73 21.16 6.85
CA ILE A 102 3.88 22.30 6.48
C ILE A 102 4.58 23.19 5.43
N ASP A 103 3.84 24.14 4.87
CA ASP A 103 4.31 25.07 3.83
C ASP A 103 4.77 24.38 2.54
N THR A 104 4.09 23.29 2.16
CA THR A 104 4.43 22.50 0.97
C THR A 104 3.72 22.95 -0.31
N MET A 105 2.86 23.97 -0.23
CA MET A 105 1.98 24.37 -1.35
C MET A 105 2.75 24.96 -2.54
N ASP A 106 3.84 25.67 -2.25
CA ASP A 106 4.68 26.34 -3.25
C ASP A 106 5.80 25.45 -3.80
N LEU A 107 5.85 24.17 -3.38
CA LEU A 107 6.87 23.24 -3.85
C LEU A 107 6.57 22.79 -5.28
N SER A 108 7.58 22.95 -6.15
CA SER A 108 7.56 22.37 -7.49
C SER A 108 7.52 20.84 -7.44
N THR A 109 7.08 20.20 -8.53
CA THR A 109 7.15 18.73 -8.68
C THR A 109 8.55 18.17 -8.35
N ALA A 110 9.63 18.86 -8.73
CA ALA A 110 11.00 18.41 -8.45
C ALA A 110 11.33 18.41 -6.96
N GLN A 111 10.84 19.41 -6.22
CA GLN A 111 10.97 19.49 -4.76
C GLN A 111 10.09 18.44 -4.07
N LEU A 112 8.85 18.24 -4.53
CA LEU A 112 7.94 17.21 -4.00
C LEU A 112 8.53 15.80 -4.11
N LYS A 113 9.32 15.50 -5.15
CA LYS A 113 10.03 14.22 -5.28
C LYS A 113 11.02 13.97 -4.13
N ARG A 114 11.70 15.01 -3.65
CA ARG A 114 12.68 14.91 -2.54
C ARG A 114 12.02 14.48 -1.24
N LEU A 115 10.73 14.78 -1.05
CA LEU A 115 9.95 14.35 0.13
C LEU A 115 9.75 12.84 0.21
N ARG A 116 9.97 12.08 -0.88
CA ARG A 116 9.86 10.61 -0.94
C ARG A 116 8.59 10.11 -0.28
N MET A 117 7.46 10.69 -0.69
CA MET A 117 6.17 10.44 -0.06
C MET A 117 5.61 9.07 -0.45
N ARG A 118 4.93 8.42 0.49
CA ARG A 118 4.14 7.21 0.25
C ARG A 118 2.81 7.25 0.99
N LEU A 119 1.86 6.47 0.52
CA LEU A 119 0.64 6.16 1.28
C LEU A 119 1.00 5.28 2.48
N PHE A 120 0.22 5.40 3.56
CA PHE A 120 0.13 4.36 4.58
C PHE A 120 -0.40 3.08 3.94
N SER A 121 0.16 1.92 4.25
CA SER A 121 -0.41 0.65 3.78
C SER A 121 -1.78 0.40 4.44
N PRO A 122 -2.64 -0.45 3.87
CA PRO A 122 -3.88 -0.84 4.52
C PRO A 122 -3.64 -1.44 5.91
N GLU A 123 -2.57 -2.21 6.07
CA GLU A 123 -2.18 -2.78 7.34
C GLU A 123 -1.81 -1.67 8.33
N GLU A 124 -0.93 -0.72 7.97
CA GLU A 124 -0.58 0.42 8.83
C GLU A 124 -1.80 1.27 9.22
N ALA A 125 -2.70 1.55 8.27
CA ALA A 125 -3.93 2.28 8.54
C ALA A 125 -4.88 1.52 9.48
N ALA A 126 -4.94 0.19 9.38
CA ALA A 126 -5.68 -0.66 10.32
C ALA A 126 -5.06 -0.64 11.72
N LEU A 127 -3.72 -0.61 11.83
CA LEU A 127 -3.05 -0.46 13.12
C LEU A 127 -3.43 0.86 13.80
N LEU A 128 -3.49 1.96 13.05
CA LEU A 128 -3.95 3.25 13.56
C LEU A 128 -5.43 3.26 13.96
N HIS A 129 -6.25 2.36 13.40
CA HIS A 129 -7.63 2.12 13.84
C HIS A 129 -7.71 1.24 15.10
N GLY A 130 -6.57 0.80 15.66
CA GLY A 130 -6.53 0.00 16.88
C GLY A 130 -6.85 -1.48 16.66
N PHE A 131 -6.83 -1.96 15.41
CA PHE A 131 -6.98 -3.39 15.15
C PHE A 131 -5.77 -4.17 15.70
N PRO A 132 -6.00 -5.33 16.35
CA PRO A 132 -4.92 -6.09 16.98
C PRO A 132 -3.89 -6.64 15.97
N THR A 133 -2.60 -6.52 16.31
CA THR A 133 -1.44 -7.08 15.58
C THR A 133 -1.13 -8.52 16.01
N PRO A 134 -0.56 -9.41 15.17
CA PRO A 134 -0.53 -9.47 13.69
C PRO A 134 -1.43 -10.60 13.13
N THR A 135 -2.31 -11.19 13.95
CA THR A 135 -3.14 -12.35 13.59
C THR A 135 -4.58 -11.99 13.20
N SER A 136 -5.04 -10.75 13.47
CA SER A 136 -6.48 -10.45 13.47
C SER A 136 -6.99 -9.74 12.22
N ILE A 137 -6.18 -8.88 11.57
CA ILE A 137 -6.52 -8.32 10.26
C ILE A 137 -5.61 -8.89 9.19
N ARG A 138 -6.21 -9.72 8.34
CA ARG A 138 -5.63 -10.10 7.05
C ARG A 138 -6.62 -9.79 5.95
N PHE A 139 -6.15 -9.06 4.96
CA PHE A 139 -6.88 -8.87 3.73
C PHE A 139 -6.57 -10.05 2.80
N PRO A 140 -7.56 -10.62 2.11
CA PRO A 140 -7.31 -11.63 1.09
C PRO A 140 -6.33 -11.12 0.03
N ASP A 141 -5.40 -11.97 -0.43
CA ASP A 141 -4.40 -11.59 -1.44
C ASP A 141 -5.05 -11.19 -2.78
N SER A 142 -6.23 -11.73 -3.07
CA SER A 142 -7.04 -11.35 -4.23
C SER A 142 -7.64 -9.94 -4.13
N MET A 143 -7.68 -9.34 -2.94
CA MET A 143 -8.30 -8.03 -2.72
C MET A 143 -7.34 -6.89 -3.09
N LYS A 144 -7.81 -5.98 -3.95
CA LYS A 144 -7.05 -4.81 -4.38
C LYS A 144 -6.85 -3.83 -3.22
N HIS A 145 -5.71 -3.12 -3.19
CA HIS A 145 -5.43 -2.09 -2.17
C HIS A 145 -6.56 -1.06 -2.04
N SER A 146 -7.14 -0.61 -3.15
CA SER A 146 -8.26 0.34 -3.12
C SER A 146 -9.50 -0.20 -2.41
N GLN A 147 -9.75 -1.51 -2.43
CA GLN A 147 -10.83 -2.14 -1.67
C GLN A 147 -10.47 -2.22 -0.18
N ARG A 148 -9.22 -2.55 0.14
CA ARG A 148 -8.71 -2.59 1.52
C ARG A 148 -8.84 -1.23 2.21
N TYR A 149 -8.44 -0.13 1.55
CA TYR A 149 -8.63 1.23 2.08
C TYR A 149 -10.10 1.60 2.28
N LYS A 150 -10.99 1.19 1.36
CA LYS A 150 -12.43 1.43 1.50
C LYS A 150 -13.02 0.75 2.73
N LEU A 151 -12.56 -0.46 3.06
CA LEU A 151 -12.98 -1.17 4.27
C LEU A 151 -12.50 -0.45 5.53
N ILE A 152 -11.22 -0.08 5.58
CA ILE A 152 -10.64 0.60 6.75
C ILE A 152 -11.28 1.97 6.95
N GLY A 153 -11.41 2.77 5.89
CA GLY A 153 -11.95 4.12 5.99
C GLY A 153 -13.45 4.20 6.25
N ASN A 154 -14.17 3.07 6.20
CA ASN A 154 -15.55 2.94 6.68
C ASN A 154 -15.63 2.27 8.07
N SER A 155 -14.48 1.91 8.65
CA SER A 155 -14.40 1.21 9.92
C SER A 155 -14.43 2.19 11.10
N LEU A 156 -14.29 1.63 12.30
CA LEU A 156 -14.27 2.35 13.57
C LEU A 156 -12.89 2.22 14.22
N ASN A 157 -12.60 3.08 15.19
CA ASN A 157 -11.44 2.87 16.05
C ASN A 157 -11.80 1.85 17.15
N VAL A 158 -11.17 0.68 17.11
CA VAL A 158 -11.46 -0.45 18.00
C VAL A 158 -11.18 -0.11 19.47
N VAL A 159 -10.12 0.66 19.75
CA VAL A 159 -9.75 1.04 21.12
C VAL A 159 -10.80 1.98 21.72
N VAL A 160 -11.28 2.95 20.93
CA VAL A 160 -12.34 3.86 21.37
C VAL A 160 -13.64 3.10 21.62
N VAL A 161 -14.08 2.26 20.67
CA VAL A 161 -15.31 1.48 20.82
C VAL A 161 -15.24 0.53 22.01
N LYS A 162 -14.10 -0.15 22.21
CA LYS A 162 -13.87 -1.00 23.39
C LYS A 162 -14.08 -0.18 24.68
N THR A 163 -13.45 0.99 24.77
CA THR A 163 -13.57 1.86 25.95
C THR A 163 -15.03 2.25 26.22
N LEU A 164 -15.79 2.58 25.16
CA LEU A 164 -17.22 2.90 25.29
C LEU A 164 -18.06 1.70 25.76
N LEU A 165 -17.77 0.50 25.24
CA LEU A 165 -18.44 -0.73 25.68
C LEU A 165 -18.12 -1.06 27.14
N ASP A 166 -16.86 -0.88 27.54
CA ASP A 166 -16.41 -1.05 28.93
C ASP A 166 -17.14 -0.07 29.87
N HIS A 167 -17.58 1.10 29.41
CA HIS A 167 -18.40 2.01 30.20
C HIS A 167 -19.90 1.67 30.19
N LEU A 168 -20.41 1.10 29.09
CA LEU A 168 -21.84 0.80 28.91
C LEU A 168 -22.27 -0.50 29.59
N LEU A 169 -21.38 -1.49 29.66
CA LEU A 169 -21.67 -2.86 30.12
C LEU A 169 -21.25 -3.12 31.58
N VAL A 170 -20.88 -2.05 32.31
CA VAL A 170 -20.70 -2.06 33.77
C VAL A 170 -22.05 -1.92 34.45
#